data_AF-A0A7Y2DI58-F1
#
_entry.id   AF-A0A7Y2DI58-F1
#
_cell.length_a   1.000
_cell.length_b   1.000
_cell.length_c   1.000
_cell.angle_alpha   90.00
_cell.angle_beta   90.00
_cell.angle_gamma   90.00
#
_symmetry.space_group_name_H-M   'P 1'
#
loop_
_entity.id
_entity.type
_entity.pdbx_description
1 polymer ?
#
loop_
_entity_poly.entity_id
_entity_poly.type
_entity_poly.pdbx_seq_one_letter_code
_entity_poly.pdbx_strand_id
1 'polypeptide(L)'
;GNSPPAGFFNQNNAQPNALPRNNANDYDPAMIGSGGALTESIRDIATIEQGFNVPGYQPNQGFDYSFLENARKLEQGRDFQFNSQLGYISLNQRLSNDEVLAVAFQYTYNGNVYQVGEFANGGLDATSISGAIDNPIINNNTLVLKLLKSNITNVSDPIWDLMMKNIYATGAFRLSQDDFKMNILYSNPTPRNYITPVDDATWPDGLQDRILLNVFNFDRLNAYNDVQPGGDGFFDFIPGLTVDTQNGQIIFTKVEPFGAYLFEQLGGGDYSTENTYNPNQERYVFRDMYELTKAAALQDPEKNKFLLKGRYKSEGSNGIPIGAFNVPRGSVRVSAGGRQLQEGIDYTVNYQAGTVQILDPSLEASNTPINISVENNAVFGQQTRRFTGVNVDHQFNKNFVMGATLLNLNERPLTQKSNFGVEPVNNTIFGLNGNFSTEVPFLTRMVNKLPNIDTDVPSNVSVRGEVAWLKPNSPKNADFQGETTTYLDDFEGAQALIDIRSSLGWALASVPDSIARAAPSDPLGEGFGRAKLAWYTIDPIFYTNQRPSSISDSDISTN
;
A
#
# COMPACT_ATOMS: atom_id res chain seq x y z
N GLY A 1 -5.87 4.47 28.90
CA GLY A 1 -6.39 3.29 29.61
C GLY A 1 -6.18 3.44 31.11
N ASN A 2 -7.09 2.89 31.93
CA ASN A 2 -6.86 2.77 33.37
C ASN A 2 -5.60 1.94 33.63
N SER A 3 -4.80 2.33 34.62
CA SER A 3 -3.66 1.52 35.05
C SER A 3 -4.13 0.11 35.43
N PRO A 4 -3.34 -0.93 35.13
CA PRO A 4 -3.66 -2.29 35.55
C PRO A 4 -3.89 -2.34 37.08
N PRO A 5 -4.78 -3.21 37.57
CA PRO A 5 -4.93 -3.44 39.00
C PRO A 5 -3.59 -3.74 39.65
N ALA A 6 -3.40 -3.27 40.88
CA ALA A 6 -2.16 -3.53 41.63
C ALA A 6 -1.92 -5.03 41.76
N GLY A 7 -0.71 -5.48 41.42
CA GLY A 7 -0.32 -6.90 41.47
C GLY A 7 -0.63 -7.73 40.21
N PHE A 8 -1.38 -7.18 39.25
CA PHE A 8 -1.77 -7.91 38.03
C PHE A 8 -0.60 -8.36 37.15
N PHE A 9 0.47 -7.55 37.12
CA PHE A 9 1.71 -7.88 36.43
C PHE A 9 2.71 -8.52 37.40
N ASN A 10 3.16 -9.72 37.07
CA ASN A 10 4.05 -10.51 37.91
C ASN A 10 5.49 -10.02 37.76
N GLN A 11 5.99 -9.30 38.77
CA GLN A 11 7.39 -8.85 38.81
C GLN A 11 8.32 -10.05 39.04
N ASN A 12 9.18 -10.34 38.05
CA ASN A 12 10.20 -11.37 38.19
C ASN A 12 11.59 -10.74 38.28
N ASN A 13 12.09 -10.59 39.51
CA ASN A 13 13.38 -9.94 39.81
C ASN A 13 14.60 -10.66 39.18
N ALA A 14 14.43 -11.87 38.63
CA ALA A 14 15.50 -12.61 37.95
C ALA A 14 15.58 -12.35 36.43
N GLN A 15 14.69 -11.52 35.86
CA GLN A 15 14.58 -11.26 34.42
C GLN A 15 14.41 -9.76 34.17
N PRO A 16 15.51 -8.99 33.99
CA PRO A 16 15.48 -7.54 33.90
C PRO A 16 14.72 -6.95 32.68
N ASN A 17 14.25 -7.78 31.74
CA ASN A 17 13.73 -7.33 30.44
C ASN A 17 12.23 -7.55 30.18
N ALA A 18 11.42 -7.93 31.18
CA ALA A 18 9.95 -8.06 31.03
C ALA A 18 9.48 -8.80 29.75
N LEU A 19 10.18 -9.87 29.37
CA LEU A 19 9.93 -10.61 28.13
C LEU A 19 8.49 -11.19 28.07
N PRO A 20 7.77 -11.10 26.93
CA PRO A 20 6.40 -11.60 26.79
C PRO A 20 6.30 -13.10 27.08
N ARG A 21 5.44 -13.49 28.01
CA ARG A 21 5.16 -14.89 28.38
C ARG A 21 3.83 -15.00 29.12
N ASN A 22 3.24 -16.19 29.18
CA ASN A 22 1.97 -16.43 29.86
C ASN A 22 1.99 -15.99 31.32
N ASN A 23 2.99 -16.42 32.09
CA ASN A 23 3.12 -16.06 33.51
C ASN A 23 3.68 -14.63 33.76
N ALA A 24 3.65 -13.74 32.78
CA ALA A 24 4.01 -12.33 32.97
C ALA A 24 2.91 -11.54 33.70
N ASN A 25 1.67 -12.03 33.69
CA ASN A 25 0.54 -11.44 34.37
C ASN A 25 -0.44 -12.53 34.83
N ASP A 26 -1.51 -12.12 35.51
CA ASP A 26 -2.48 -13.04 36.10
C ASP A 26 -3.47 -13.63 35.09
N TYR A 27 -3.38 -13.27 33.80
CA TYR A 27 -4.06 -13.96 32.71
C TYR A 27 -3.30 -15.19 32.21
N ASP A 28 -2.37 -15.72 33.00
CA ASP A 28 -1.69 -16.98 32.71
C ASP A 28 -2.72 -18.13 32.58
N PRO A 29 -2.85 -18.76 31.40
CA PRO A 29 -3.75 -19.88 31.21
C PRO A 29 -3.43 -21.08 32.11
N ALA A 30 -2.18 -21.22 32.59
CA ALA A 30 -1.79 -22.27 33.54
C ALA A 30 -2.39 -22.08 34.94
N MET A 31 -2.89 -20.88 35.26
CA MET A 31 -3.47 -20.53 36.56
C MET A 31 -5.00 -20.48 36.55
N ILE A 32 -5.65 -20.89 35.45
CA ILE A 32 -7.11 -20.99 35.35
C ILE A 32 -7.63 -21.91 36.45
N GLY A 33 -8.61 -21.42 37.20
CA GLY A 33 -9.21 -22.14 38.34
C GLY A 33 -8.28 -22.31 39.57
N SER A 34 -7.03 -21.83 39.49
CA SER A 34 -5.98 -22.06 40.49
C SER A 34 -5.47 -20.78 41.16
N GLY A 35 -6.27 -19.72 41.15
CA GLY A 35 -5.98 -18.44 41.81
C GLY A 35 -5.47 -17.32 40.89
N GLY A 36 -5.42 -17.54 39.57
CA GLY A 36 -5.22 -16.47 38.58
C GLY A 36 -6.46 -15.60 38.36
N ALA A 37 -6.36 -14.63 37.46
CA ALA A 37 -7.45 -13.74 37.10
C ALA A 37 -8.47 -14.36 36.13
N LEU A 38 -8.16 -15.54 35.55
CA LEU A 38 -9.07 -16.31 34.71
C LEU A 38 -9.69 -17.46 35.51
N THR A 39 -11.00 -17.64 35.38
CA THR A 39 -11.76 -18.74 35.98
C THR A 39 -12.05 -19.84 34.95
N GLU A 40 -12.51 -21.02 35.37
CA GLU A 40 -12.88 -22.11 34.45
C GLU A 40 -13.96 -21.71 33.44
N SER A 41 -14.80 -20.72 33.78
CA SER A 41 -15.83 -20.19 32.87
C SER A 41 -15.28 -19.56 31.61
N ILE A 42 -13.97 -19.22 31.56
CA ILE A 42 -13.33 -18.73 30.33
C ILE A 42 -13.28 -19.81 29.24
N ARG A 43 -13.34 -21.09 29.63
CA ARG A 43 -13.23 -22.25 28.72
C ARG A 43 -14.50 -22.51 27.92
N ASP A 44 -15.64 -21.97 28.34
CA ASP A 44 -16.91 -22.10 27.62
C ASP A 44 -17.32 -20.73 27.06
N ILE A 45 -17.53 -20.68 25.74
CA ILE A 45 -17.94 -19.48 25.02
C ILE A 45 -19.21 -18.85 25.59
N ALA A 46 -20.14 -19.65 26.12
CA ALA A 46 -21.39 -19.17 26.68
C ALA A 46 -21.20 -18.45 28.03
N THR A 47 -20.07 -18.66 28.71
CA THR A 47 -19.79 -18.12 30.05
C THR A 47 -18.55 -17.24 30.12
N ILE A 48 -17.96 -16.84 28.98
CA ILE A 48 -16.72 -16.04 28.93
C ILE A 48 -16.80 -14.78 29.78
N GLU A 49 -17.94 -14.09 29.81
CA GLU A 49 -18.13 -12.87 30.61
C GLU A 49 -17.93 -13.11 32.12
N GLN A 50 -18.26 -14.32 32.59
CA GLN A 50 -18.05 -14.76 33.98
C GLN A 50 -16.64 -15.37 34.19
N GLY A 51 -15.86 -15.46 33.11
CA GLY A 51 -14.51 -16.02 33.06
C GLY A 51 -13.42 -15.16 33.70
N PHE A 52 -13.75 -13.94 34.12
CA PHE A 52 -12.80 -12.96 34.64
C PHE A 52 -13.01 -12.70 36.12
N ASN A 53 -11.94 -12.81 36.90
CA ASN A 53 -11.89 -12.48 38.31
C ASN A 53 -10.79 -11.43 38.55
N VAL A 54 -11.03 -10.22 38.06
CA VAL A 54 -10.10 -9.08 38.20
C VAL A 54 -10.63 -8.14 39.30
N PRO A 55 -9.93 -7.97 40.44
CA PRO A 55 -10.42 -7.13 41.53
C PRO A 55 -10.67 -5.68 41.10
N GLY A 56 -11.90 -5.19 41.27
CA GLY A 56 -12.26 -3.80 41.00
C GLY A 56 -12.35 -3.44 39.51
N TYR A 57 -12.24 -4.42 38.60
CA TYR A 57 -12.33 -4.21 37.16
C TYR A 57 -13.18 -5.29 36.51
N GLN A 58 -14.06 -4.89 35.60
CA GLN A 58 -14.87 -5.81 34.79
C GLN A 58 -14.42 -5.65 33.34
N PRO A 59 -13.75 -6.65 32.75
CA PRO A 59 -13.34 -6.60 31.35
C PRO A 59 -14.52 -6.45 30.39
N ASN A 60 -14.35 -5.62 29.37
CA ASN A 60 -15.34 -5.34 28.35
C ASN A 60 -14.96 -6.02 27.04
N GLN A 61 -15.92 -6.71 26.42
CA GLN A 61 -15.72 -7.29 25.09
C GLN A 61 -15.44 -6.19 24.06
N GLY A 62 -14.53 -6.48 23.12
CA GLY A 62 -14.11 -5.59 22.05
C GLY A 62 -12.95 -4.67 22.43
N PHE A 63 -12.80 -4.33 23.71
CA PHE A 63 -11.70 -3.51 24.22
C PHE A 63 -10.65 -4.35 24.95
N ASP A 64 -11.09 -5.12 25.96
CA ASP A 64 -10.19 -5.92 26.80
C ASP A 64 -9.95 -7.32 26.23
N TYR A 65 -10.97 -7.91 25.60
CA TYR A 65 -10.91 -9.24 24.99
C TYR A 65 -11.85 -9.34 23.79
N SER A 66 -11.60 -10.33 22.95
CA SER A 66 -12.53 -10.75 21.90
C SER A 66 -12.60 -12.27 21.89
N PHE A 67 -13.76 -12.82 21.54
CA PHE A 67 -13.95 -14.25 21.35
C PHE A 67 -14.51 -14.53 19.96
N LEU A 68 -14.22 -15.72 19.45
CA LEU A 68 -14.70 -16.23 18.18
C LEU A 68 -15.11 -17.68 18.40
N GLU A 69 -16.31 -18.04 17.95
CA GLU A 69 -16.76 -19.44 17.98
C GLU A 69 -15.99 -20.28 16.95
N ASN A 70 -15.79 -19.73 15.75
CA ASN A 70 -15.05 -20.36 14.68
C ASN A 70 -13.96 -19.40 14.18
N ALA A 71 -12.70 -19.71 14.51
CA ALA A 71 -11.56 -18.98 14.02
C ALA A 71 -10.80 -19.79 12.95
N ARG A 72 -10.40 -19.13 11.86
CA ARG A 72 -9.54 -19.75 10.84
C ARG A 72 -8.09 -19.65 11.29
N LYS A 73 -7.42 -20.80 11.43
CA LYS A 73 -5.95 -20.83 11.61
C LYS A 73 -5.28 -20.41 10.29
N LEU A 74 -4.48 -19.35 10.36
CA LEU A 74 -3.66 -18.91 9.23
C LEU A 74 -2.42 -19.80 9.07
N GLU A 75 -2.04 -20.05 7.82
CA GLU A 75 -0.87 -20.85 7.46
C GLU A 75 0.31 -19.96 7.04
N GLN A 76 1.48 -20.22 7.61
CA GLN A 76 2.71 -19.53 7.24
C GLN A 76 3.07 -19.82 5.77
N GLY A 77 3.50 -18.80 5.03
CA GLY A 77 3.84 -18.88 3.61
C GLY A 77 2.64 -18.74 2.67
N ARG A 78 1.42 -19.10 3.13
CA ARG A 78 0.19 -18.90 2.36
C ARG A 78 -0.55 -17.64 2.80
N ASP A 79 -0.84 -17.53 4.09
CA ASP A 79 -1.69 -16.48 4.65
C ASP A 79 -0.85 -15.37 5.32
N PHE A 80 0.32 -15.71 5.89
CA PHE A 80 1.23 -14.75 6.52
C PHE A 80 2.71 -15.17 6.45
N GLN A 81 3.60 -14.22 6.70
CA GLN A 81 5.01 -14.43 7.00
C GLN A 81 5.35 -13.74 8.33
N PHE A 82 6.48 -14.09 8.95
CA PHE A 82 6.94 -13.40 10.16
C PHE A 82 8.47 -13.34 10.20
N ASN A 83 9.00 -12.32 10.87
CA ASN A 83 10.43 -12.22 11.15
C ASN A 83 10.73 -12.90 12.48
N SER A 84 11.49 -14.00 12.46
CA SER A 84 11.75 -14.82 13.65
C SER A 84 12.68 -14.18 14.68
N GLN A 85 13.41 -13.13 14.30
CA GLN A 85 14.31 -12.41 15.20
C GLN A 85 13.64 -11.18 15.82
N LEU A 86 12.91 -10.41 15.00
CA LEU A 86 12.25 -9.17 15.42
C LEU A 86 10.81 -9.39 15.92
N GLY A 87 10.19 -10.52 15.58
CA GLY A 87 8.88 -10.93 16.12
C GLY A 87 7.66 -10.28 15.48
N TYR A 88 7.78 -9.62 14.33
CA TYR A 88 6.63 -9.04 13.63
C TYR A 88 6.04 -9.98 12.58
N ILE A 89 4.74 -9.79 12.31
CA ILE A 89 3.95 -10.60 11.39
C ILE A 89 3.49 -9.73 10.21
N SER A 90 3.69 -10.23 9.00
CA SER A 90 3.21 -9.64 7.75
C SER A 90 2.12 -10.53 7.17
N LEU A 91 0.89 -10.00 7.11
CA LEU A 91 -0.22 -10.70 6.47
C LEU A 91 -0.17 -10.50 4.94
N ASN A 92 -0.50 -11.54 4.20
CA ASN A 92 -0.57 -11.46 2.72
C ASN A 92 -1.86 -10.77 2.24
N GLN A 93 -2.86 -10.66 3.11
CA GLN A 93 -4.12 -9.98 2.85
C GLN A 93 -4.42 -8.99 3.97
N ARG A 94 -4.96 -7.83 3.59
CA ARG A 94 -5.43 -6.85 4.56
C ARG A 94 -6.70 -7.36 5.22
N LEU A 95 -6.73 -7.30 6.55
CA LEU A 95 -7.93 -7.63 7.32
C LEU A 95 -9.02 -6.56 7.18
N SER A 96 -10.26 -7.00 7.17
CA SER A 96 -11.45 -6.15 7.26
C SER A 96 -11.58 -5.53 8.65
N ASN A 97 -12.37 -4.46 8.77
CA ASN A 97 -12.46 -3.72 10.03
C ASN A 97 -13.09 -4.56 11.16
N ASP A 98 -14.02 -5.44 10.82
CA ASP A 98 -14.76 -6.36 11.70
C ASP A 98 -14.00 -7.66 12.04
N GLU A 99 -12.88 -7.94 11.38
CA GLU A 99 -12.09 -9.14 11.65
C GLU A 99 -11.21 -9.00 12.89
N VAL A 100 -11.02 -10.11 13.59
CA VAL A 100 -10.19 -10.23 14.81
C VAL A 100 -8.94 -11.03 14.49
N LEU A 101 -7.77 -10.57 14.97
CA LEU A 101 -6.51 -11.28 14.81
C LEU A 101 -5.91 -11.58 16.18
N ALA A 102 -5.60 -12.86 16.42
CA ALA A 102 -4.92 -13.32 17.62
C ALA A 102 -3.79 -14.29 17.27
N VAL A 103 -2.83 -14.42 18.18
CA VAL A 103 -1.65 -15.28 18.02
C VAL A 103 -1.37 -16.07 19.29
N ALA A 104 -0.81 -17.27 19.11
CA ALA A 104 -0.03 -17.96 20.13
C ALA A 104 1.34 -18.29 19.53
N PHE A 105 2.40 -18.09 20.30
CA PHE A 105 3.75 -18.33 19.84
C PHE A 105 4.67 -18.74 20.98
N GLN A 106 5.78 -19.36 20.61
CA GLN A 106 6.84 -19.78 21.51
C GLN A 106 8.17 -19.36 20.93
N TYR A 107 9.06 -18.84 21.76
CA TYR A 107 10.38 -18.39 21.35
C TYR A 107 11.42 -18.78 22.39
N THR A 108 12.68 -18.80 21.97
CA THR A 108 13.81 -19.10 22.86
C THR A 108 14.68 -17.87 22.98
N TYR A 109 14.98 -17.47 24.20
CA TYR A 109 15.88 -16.36 24.48
C TYR A 109 16.89 -16.77 25.56
N ASN A 110 18.18 -16.63 25.26
CA ASN A 110 19.28 -17.05 26.13
C ASN A 110 19.14 -18.50 26.67
N GLY A 111 18.67 -19.42 25.83
CA GLY A 111 18.49 -20.84 26.17
C GLY A 111 17.20 -21.16 26.95
N ASN A 112 16.42 -20.16 27.37
CA ASN A 112 15.13 -20.36 28.03
C ASN A 112 13.98 -20.24 27.02
N VAL A 113 12.97 -21.10 27.19
CA VAL A 113 11.77 -21.13 26.36
C VAL A 113 10.68 -20.28 27.01
N TYR A 114 10.06 -19.43 26.21
CA TYR A 114 8.94 -18.57 26.62
C TYR A 114 7.76 -18.82 25.67
N GLN A 115 6.54 -18.83 26.22
CA GLN A 115 5.31 -19.06 25.46
C GLN A 115 4.29 -17.97 25.79
N VAL A 116 3.57 -17.52 24.77
CA VAL A 116 2.44 -16.58 24.85
C VAL A 116 1.23 -17.21 24.17
N GLY A 117 0.10 -17.27 24.87
CA GLY A 117 -1.11 -17.96 24.45
C GLY A 117 -1.02 -19.49 24.59
N GLU A 118 -2.02 -20.17 24.04
CA GLU A 118 -2.13 -21.62 24.04
C GLU A 118 -2.09 -22.19 22.62
N PHE A 119 -1.41 -23.32 22.45
CA PHE A 119 -1.46 -24.09 21.21
C PHE A 119 -2.57 -25.14 21.29
N ALA A 120 -3.21 -25.41 20.16
CA ALA A 120 -4.23 -26.47 20.05
C ALA A 120 -3.71 -27.87 20.45
N ASN A 121 -2.40 -28.11 20.37
CA ASN A 121 -1.78 -29.38 20.76
C ASN A 121 -1.31 -29.39 22.23
N GLY A 122 -1.63 -28.36 23.01
CA GLY A 122 -1.12 -28.14 24.37
C GLY A 122 -1.79 -28.94 25.48
N GLY A 123 -2.74 -29.83 25.16
CA GLY A 123 -3.38 -30.74 26.11
C GLY A 123 -4.85 -30.43 26.46
N LEU A 124 -5.44 -29.38 25.87
CA LEU A 124 -6.88 -29.10 25.97
C LEU A 124 -7.61 -29.72 24.76
N ASP A 125 -8.54 -30.65 25.02
CA ASP A 125 -9.38 -31.20 23.96
C ASP A 125 -10.37 -30.14 23.45
N ALA A 126 -10.62 -30.09 22.15
CA ALA A 126 -11.54 -29.12 21.54
C ALA A 126 -12.98 -29.28 22.08
N THR A 127 -13.39 -30.52 22.36
CA THR A 127 -14.68 -30.84 22.94
C THR A 127 -14.47 -31.84 24.07
N SER A 128 -14.99 -31.52 25.25
CA SER A 128 -15.07 -32.46 26.36
C SER A 128 -16.50 -32.93 26.55
N ILE A 129 -16.67 -34.22 26.83
CA ILE A 129 -17.98 -34.81 27.12
C ILE A 129 -17.99 -35.22 28.58
N SER A 130 -18.96 -34.70 29.33
CA SER A 130 -19.20 -35.05 30.73
C SER A 130 -20.64 -35.52 30.94
N GLY A 131 -21.00 -35.98 32.14
CA GLY A 131 -22.36 -36.46 32.43
C GLY A 131 -22.57 -37.97 32.18
N ALA A 132 -23.82 -38.41 32.34
CA ALA A 132 -24.19 -39.81 32.14
C ALA A 132 -24.28 -40.15 30.65
N ILE A 133 -24.07 -41.42 30.28
CA ILE A 133 -24.14 -41.88 28.88
C ILE A 133 -25.49 -41.53 28.22
N ASP A 134 -26.57 -41.56 29.01
CA ASP A 134 -27.92 -41.27 28.53
C ASP A 134 -28.23 -39.75 28.44
N ASN A 135 -27.38 -38.89 29.01
CA ASN A 135 -27.49 -37.43 28.97
C ASN A 135 -26.08 -36.79 28.94
N PRO A 136 -25.37 -36.87 27.81
CA PRO A 136 -24.04 -36.30 27.68
C PRO A 136 -24.13 -34.76 27.66
N ILE A 137 -23.27 -34.13 28.45
CA ILE A 137 -23.03 -32.69 28.45
C ILE A 137 -21.81 -32.45 27.56
N ILE A 138 -22.01 -31.74 26.46
CA ILE A 138 -20.96 -31.42 25.48
C ILE A 138 -20.48 -30.00 25.75
N ASN A 139 -19.21 -29.86 26.12
CA ASN A 139 -18.56 -28.57 26.34
C ASN A 139 -17.52 -28.35 25.24
N ASN A 140 -17.68 -27.26 24.48
CA ASN A 140 -16.70 -26.82 23.50
C ASN A 140 -15.70 -25.90 24.20
N ASN A 141 -14.44 -26.34 24.26
CA ASN A 141 -13.42 -25.65 25.02
C ASN A 141 -12.77 -24.54 24.18
N THR A 142 -12.54 -23.38 24.78
CA THR A 142 -11.87 -22.24 24.16
C THR A 142 -10.37 -22.23 24.47
N LEU A 143 -9.59 -21.70 23.52
CA LEU A 143 -8.17 -21.42 23.69
C LEU A 143 -7.97 -19.95 24.06
N VAL A 144 -7.07 -19.69 25.01
CA VAL A 144 -6.65 -18.33 25.38
C VAL A 144 -5.46 -17.91 24.52
N LEU A 145 -5.63 -16.84 23.74
CA LEU A 145 -4.65 -16.35 22.77
C LEU A 145 -4.32 -14.87 23.01
N LYS A 146 -3.19 -14.40 22.48
CA LYS A 146 -2.82 -12.98 22.50
C LYS A 146 -3.53 -12.24 21.38
N LEU A 147 -4.37 -11.27 21.73
CA LEU A 147 -5.00 -10.37 20.76
C LEU A 147 -3.98 -9.40 20.14
N LEU A 148 -4.04 -9.26 18.81
CA LEU A 148 -3.28 -8.27 18.01
C LEU A 148 -4.18 -7.23 17.36
N LYS A 149 -5.40 -7.62 16.94
CA LYS A 149 -6.41 -6.70 16.38
C LYS A 149 -7.79 -7.10 16.89
N SER A 150 -8.55 -6.14 17.38
CA SER A 150 -9.97 -6.29 17.74
C SER A 150 -10.90 -5.89 16.57
N ASN A 151 -12.17 -6.28 16.67
CA ASN A 151 -13.24 -5.83 15.76
C ASN A 151 -13.64 -4.36 16.03
N ILE A 152 -13.42 -3.87 17.26
CA ILE A 152 -13.55 -2.45 17.61
C ILE A 152 -12.16 -1.83 17.57
N THR A 153 -11.98 -0.80 16.75
CA THR A 153 -10.71 -0.06 16.70
C THR A 153 -10.77 1.12 17.65
N ASN A 154 -9.96 1.06 18.71
CA ASN A 154 -9.73 2.17 19.62
C ASN A 154 -8.23 2.49 19.65
N VAL A 155 -7.88 3.70 19.22
CA VAL A 155 -6.47 4.12 19.13
C VAL A 155 -5.82 4.34 20.49
N SER A 156 -6.61 4.48 21.56
CA SER A 156 -6.10 4.59 22.93
C SER A 156 -5.75 3.25 23.58
N ASP A 157 -6.09 2.13 22.92
CA ASP A 157 -5.80 0.79 23.45
C ASP A 157 -4.37 0.36 23.04
N PRO A 158 -3.60 -0.30 23.92
CA PRO A 158 -2.22 -0.70 23.63
C PRO A 158 -2.05 -1.65 22.43
N ILE A 159 -3.14 -2.32 22.00
CA ILE A 159 -3.11 -3.14 20.79
C ILE A 159 -2.89 -2.30 19.52
N TRP A 160 -3.23 -1.01 19.55
CA TRP A 160 -2.96 -0.06 18.46
C TRP A 160 -1.47 0.12 18.22
N ASP A 161 -0.67 0.08 19.29
CA ASP A 161 0.79 0.23 19.23
C ASP A 161 1.48 -1.05 18.74
N LEU A 162 0.81 -2.21 18.82
CA LEU A 162 1.29 -3.46 18.23
C LEU A 162 1.27 -3.42 16.69
N MET A 163 0.42 -2.57 16.09
CA MET A 163 0.41 -2.38 14.65
C MET A 163 1.67 -1.61 14.23
N MET A 164 2.51 -2.27 13.42
CA MET A 164 3.66 -1.62 12.80
C MET A 164 3.24 -0.61 11.73
N LYS A 165 3.78 0.61 11.83
CA LYS A 165 3.47 1.76 10.95
C LYS A 165 4.73 2.31 10.25
N ASN A 166 5.80 1.52 10.22
CA ASN A 166 7.13 1.88 9.74
C ASN A 166 7.55 1.11 8.47
N ILE A 167 6.60 0.41 7.83
CA ILE A 167 6.82 -0.38 6.61
C ILE A 167 6.06 0.27 5.45
N TYR A 168 6.77 0.62 4.39
CA TYR A 168 6.22 1.37 3.25
C TYR A 168 6.35 0.57 1.96
N ALA A 169 5.22 0.27 1.32
CA ALA A 169 5.20 -0.43 0.05
C ALA A 169 5.70 0.46 -1.09
N THR A 170 6.59 -0.08 -1.93
CA THR A 170 7.06 0.60 -3.15
C THR A 170 6.10 0.42 -4.33
N GLY A 171 5.15 -0.53 -4.24
CA GLY A 171 4.31 -0.97 -5.34
C GLY A 171 4.99 -1.98 -6.28
N ALA A 172 6.22 -2.37 -5.98
CA ALA A 172 6.98 -3.37 -6.72
C ALA A 172 6.95 -4.75 -6.04
N PHE A 173 7.37 -5.77 -6.77
CA PHE A 173 7.70 -7.09 -6.23
C PHE A 173 9.11 -7.47 -6.65
N ARG A 174 9.75 -8.34 -5.87
CA ARG A 174 11.09 -8.88 -6.14
C ARG A 174 12.11 -7.78 -6.46
N LEU A 175 12.31 -6.86 -5.53
CA LEU A 175 13.28 -5.78 -5.67
C LEU A 175 14.70 -6.36 -5.80
N SER A 176 15.40 -5.97 -6.86
CA SER A 176 16.83 -6.19 -6.98
C SER A 176 17.59 -5.09 -6.24
N GLN A 177 18.70 -5.46 -5.60
CA GLN A 177 19.67 -4.52 -5.05
C GLN A 177 20.38 -3.72 -6.16
N ASP A 178 20.50 -4.30 -7.35
CA ASP A 178 21.20 -3.69 -8.47
C ASP A 178 20.53 -2.38 -8.91
N ASP A 179 21.32 -1.30 -8.96
CA ASP A 179 20.87 0.06 -9.26
C ASP A 179 19.70 0.56 -8.38
N PHE A 180 19.49 -0.07 -7.22
CA PHE A 180 18.53 0.45 -6.26
C PHE A 180 19.02 1.79 -5.73
N LYS A 181 18.18 2.82 -5.87
CA LYS A 181 18.44 4.15 -5.33
C LYS A 181 17.21 4.65 -4.63
N MET A 182 17.34 5.04 -3.37
CA MET A 182 16.25 5.59 -2.58
C MET A 182 16.77 6.79 -1.80
N ASN A 183 15.93 7.79 -1.63
CA ASN A 183 16.19 8.96 -0.82
C ASN A 183 14.94 9.36 -0.05
N ILE A 184 15.14 9.98 1.10
CA ILE A 184 14.09 10.60 1.90
C ILE A 184 14.18 12.09 1.67
N LEU A 185 13.07 12.71 1.29
CA LEU A 185 13.00 14.14 1.01
C LEU A 185 11.96 14.79 1.93
N TYR A 186 12.25 15.99 2.41
CA TYR A 186 11.28 16.87 3.07
C TYR A 186 10.84 17.95 2.07
N SER A 187 9.54 18.04 1.79
CA SER A 187 8.97 18.90 0.74
C SER A 187 8.35 20.16 1.33
N ASN A 188 9.11 21.27 1.34
CA ASN A 188 8.61 22.56 1.84
C ASN A 188 9.51 23.75 1.41
N PRO A 189 9.18 24.54 0.37
CA PRO A 189 8.24 24.28 -0.73
C PRO A 189 8.84 23.36 -1.81
N THR A 190 10.18 23.24 -1.85
CA THR A 190 10.91 22.35 -2.74
C THR A 190 11.43 21.13 -1.96
N PRO A 191 11.41 19.92 -2.54
CA PRO A 191 11.96 18.73 -1.89
C PRO A 191 13.47 18.85 -1.65
N ARG A 192 13.91 18.64 -0.40
CA ARG A 192 15.33 18.58 0.01
C ARG A 192 15.61 17.31 0.79
N ASN A 193 16.83 16.81 0.75
CA ASN A 193 17.26 15.61 1.47
C ASN A 193 17.83 15.91 2.87
N TYR A 194 17.56 17.07 3.45
CA TYR A 194 17.94 17.46 4.82
C TYR A 194 16.85 18.39 5.40
N ILE A 195 16.80 18.52 6.73
CA ILE A 195 15.93 19.47 7.45
C ILE A 195 16.74 20.67 7.94
N THR A 196 16.04 21.78 8.22
CA THR A 196 16.66 23.06 8.59
C THR A 196 16.08 23.56 9.91
N PRO A 197 16.86 24.25 10.75
CA PRO A 197 16.33 24.84 11.98
C PRO A 197 15.20 25.84 11.70
N VAL A 198 14.16 25.76 12.54
CA VAL A 198 13.15 26.82 12.74
C VAL A 198 13.67 27.79 13.79
N ASP A 199 14.25 27.24 14.86
CA ASP A 199 14.92 27.96 15.93
C ASP A 199 16.29 27.32 16.17
N ASP A 200 17.34 28.11 15.95
CA ASP A 200 18.74 27.67 16.10
C ASP A 200 19.08 27.37 17.57
N ALA A 201 18.39 27.99 18.54
CA ALA A 201 18.72 27.83 19.96
C ALA A 201 18.38 26.42 20.49
N THR A 202 17.41 25.75 19.87
CA THR A 202 16.96 24.41 20.25
C THR A 202 17.36 23.34 19.21
N TRP A 203 18.18 23.70 18.22
CA TRP A 203 18.61 22.76 17.19
C TRP A 203 19.74 21.85 17.71
N PRO A 204 19.63 20.52 17.58
CA PRO A 204 20.67 19.59 18.00
C PRO A 204 21.98 19.73 17.25
N ASP A 205 23.09 19.56 17.97
CA ASP A 205 24.42 19.46 17.36
C ASP A 205 24.54 18.21 16.47
N GLY A 206 25.05 18.39 15.26
CA GLY A 206 25.30 17.29 14.31
C GLY A 206 24.12 16.94 13.42
N LEU A 207 23.01 17.68 13.49
CA LEU A 207 21.89 17.57 12.55
C LEU A 207 22.02 18.55 11.37
N GLN A 208 22.87 19.57 11.50
CA GLN A 208 23.17 20.54 10.45
C GLN A 208 23.74 19.83 9.21
N ASP A 209 23.15 20.08 8.04
CA ASP A 209 23.52 19.50 6.74
C ASP A 209 23.53 17.96 6.68
N ARG A 210 22.94 17.29 7.68
CA ARG A 210 22.86 15.82 7.73
C ARG A 210 21.74 15.34 6.82
N ILE A 211 22.08 14.44 5.90
CA ILE A 211 21.09 13.89 4.97
C ILE A 211 20.07 13.01 5.70
N LEU A 212 18.81 13.02 5.24
CA LEU A 212 17.70 12.34 5.89
C LEU A 212 17.88 10.82 5.91
N LEU A 213 18.55 10.23 4.91
CA LEU A 213 18.92 8.81 4.98
C LEU A 213 19.75 8.51 6.23
N ASN A 214 20.73 9.35 6.53
CA ASN A 214 21.58 9.20 7.69
C ASN A 214 20.82 9.49 9.00
N VAL A 215 19.94 10.51 9.01
CA VAL A 215 19.06 10.81 10.15
C VAL A 215 18.19 9.61 10.50
N PHE A 216 17.58 8.94 9.51
CA PHE A 216 16.68 7.81 9.71
C PHE A 216 17.37 6.43 9.75
N ASN A 217 18.70 6.39 9.94
CA ASN A 217 19.49 5.15 10.03
C ASN A 217 19.41 4.26 8.78
N PHE A 218 19.28 4.85 7.60
CA PHE A 218 19.37 4.18 6.31
C PHE A 218 20.69 4.39 5.58
N ASP A 219 21.64 5.12 6.17
CA ASP A 219 22.97 5.33 5.60
C ASP A 219 23.99 5.28 6.75
N ARG A 220 24.45 4.07 7.07
CA ARG A 220 25.37 3.77 8.17
C ARG A 220 26.50 2.87 7.72
N LEU A 221 26.36 2.26 6.55
CA LEU A 221 27.30 1.30 6.01
C LEU A 221 27.96 1.88 4.76
N ASN A 222 29.03 1.22 4.32
CA ASN A 222 29.58 1.44 3.00
C ASN A 222 29.06 0.39 2.00
N ALA A 223 29.49 0.49 0.74
CA ALA A 223 29.19 -0.48 -0.31
C ALA A 223 29.53 -1.96 0.00
N TYR A 224 30.38 -2.23 1.01
CA TYR A 224 30.73 -3.58 1.46
C TYR A 224 29.92 -4.05 2.69
N ASN A 225 28.93 -3.27 3.12
CA ASN A 225 28.14 -3.45 4.34
C ASN A 225 28.93 -3.32 5.66
N ASP A 226 30.11 -2.69 5.63
CA ASP A 226 30.88 -2.38 6.84
C ASP A 226 30.42 -1.03 7.42
N VAL A 227 30.41 -0.92 8.76
CA VAL A 227 30.02 0.31 9.44
C VAL A 227 30.98 1.45 9.10
N GLN A 228 30.44 2.54 8.56
CA GLN A 228 31.17 3.75 8.20
C GLN A 228 30.57 4.96 8.93
N PRO A 229 31.36 5.73 9.71
CA PRO A 229 30.88 6.98 10.31
C PRO A 229 30.37 7.95 9.23
N GLY A 230 29.13 8.42 9.38
CA GLY A 230 28.50 9.33 8.42
C GLY A 230 27.94 8.66 7.16
N GLY A 231 28.12 7.34 7.00
CA GLY A 231 27.61 6.61 5.85
C GLY A 231 28.36 6.89 4.54
N ASP A 232 27.92 6.32 3.44
CA ASP A 232 28.44 6.56 2.09
C ASP A 232 27.52 7.43 1.21
N GLY A 233 26.40 7.89 1.79
CA GLY A 233 25.44 8.76 1.13
C GLY A 233 24.36 8.02 0.34
N PHE A 234 24.40 6.69 0.33
CA PHE A 234 23.40 5.84 -0.32
C PHE A 234 22.55 5.10 0.71
N PHE A 235 21.45 4.52 0.23
CA PHE A 235 20.57 3.72 1.06
C PHE A 235 21.21 2.35 1.31
N ASP A 236 21.35 1.96 2.58
CA ASP A 236 21.79 0.65 3.04
C ASP A 236 20.75 -0.42 2.69
N PHE A 237 20.97 -1.14 1.58
CA PHE A 237 20.08 -2.22 1.14
C PHE A 237 20.42 -3.53 1.87
N ILE A 238 19.74 -3.80 2.99
CA ILE A 238 19.86 -5.04 3.75
C ILE A 238 18.54 -5.82 3.67
N PRO A 239 18.50 -6.92 2.89
CA PRO A 239 17.34 -7.79 2.81
C PRO A 239 16.88 -8.28 4.18
N GLY A 240 15.58 -8.14 4.46
CA GLY A 240 14.95 -8.55 5.71
C GLY A 240 15.11 -7.58 6.88
N LEU A 241 15.91 -6.50 6.73
CA LEU A 241 16.09 -5.48 7.76
C LEU A 241 15.64 -4.09 7.31
N THR A 242 16.15 -3.60 6.18
CA THR A 242 15.77 -2.29 5.61
C THR A 242 14.86 -2.44 4.40
N VAL A 243 14.85 -3.62 3.77
CA VAL A 243 14.01 -3.92 2.59
C VAL A 243 13.45 -5.34 2.67
N ASP A 244 12.15 -5.49 2.45
CA ASP A 244 11.54 -6.76 2.04
C ASP A 244 11.63 -6.85 0.52
N THR A 245 12.57 -7.65 0.02
CA THR A 245 12.82 -7.79 -1.41
C THR A 245 11.66 -8.51 -2.10
N GLN A 246 11.01 -9.47 -1.44
CA GLN A 246 9.95 -10.27 -2.04
C GLN A 246 8.71 -9.42 -2.31
N ASN A 247 8.24 -8.69 -1.29
CA ASN A 247 7.01 -7.89 -1.36
C ASN A 247 7.26 -6.43 -1.75
N GLY A 248 8.51 -6.05 -1.98
CA GLY A 248 8.93 -4.71 -2.38
C GLY A 248 8.56 -3.64 -1.35
N GLN A 249 8.94 -3.83 -0.10
CA GLN A 249 8.64 -2.90 1.00
C GLN A 249 9.92 -2.34 1.59
N ILE A 250 9.92 -1.07 1.96
CA ILE A 250 10.99 -0.43 2.72
C ILE A 250 10.62 -0.48 4.20
N ILE A 251 11.55 -0.93 5.03
CA ILE A 251 11.36 -1.15 6.47
C ILE A 251 12.24 -0.16 7.22
N PHE A 252 11.64 0.81 7.90
CA PHE A 252 12.40 1.69 8.79
C PHE A 252 12.84 0.93 10.04
N THR A 253 14.06 1.18 10.50
CA THR A 253 14.67 0.48 11.66
C THR A 253 14.16 0.97 13.01
N LYS A 254 13.20 1.90 13.02
CA LYS A 254 12.55 2.48 14.20
C LYS A 254 11.04 2.27 14.09
N VAL A 255 10.38 2.11 15.23
CA VAL A 255 8.92 1.87 15.30
C VAL A 255 8.14 3.09 14.79
N GLU A 256 8.58 4.28 15.17
CA GLU A 256 7.97 5.55 14.77
C GLU A 256 9.03 6.50 14.19
N PRO A 257 9.51 6.27 12.96
CA PRO A 257 10.60 7.06 12.39
C PRO A 257 10.28 8.55 12.34
N PHE A 258 9.08 8.93 11.91
CA PHE A 258 8.68 10.35 11.77
C PHE A 258 8.03 10.93 13.05
N GLY A 259 7.78 10.09 14.06
CA GLY A 259 7.15 10.44 15.33
C GLY A 259 8.20 10.46 16.44
N ALA A 260 8.11 9.50 17.37
CA ALA A 260 8.97 9.43 18.56
C ALA A 260 10.47 9.50 18.22
N TYR A 261 10.92 8.82 17.17
CA TYR A 261 12.35 8.83 16.82
C TYR A 261 12.84 10.23 16.41
N LEU A 262 12.09 10.93 15.56
CA LEU A 262 12.45 12.27 15.14
C LEU A 262 12.33 13.27 16.29
N PHE A 263 11.35 13.08 17.17
CA PHE A 263 11.19 13.85 18.40
C PHE A 263 12.44 13.74 19.30
N GLU A 264 12.94 12.53 19.52
CA GLU A 264 14.17 12.27 20.27
C GLU A 264 15.41 12.86 19.59
N GLN A 265 15.51 12.77 18.26
CA GLN A 265 16.61 13.36 17.51
C GLN A 265 16.64 14.89 17.63
N LEU A 266 15.48 15.54 17.68
CA LEU A 266 15.35 17.00 17.84
C LEU A 266 15.50 17.48 19.28
N GLY A 267 15.28 16.60 20.26
CA GLY A 267 15.57 16.82 21.68
C GLY A 267 14.63 17.80 22.41
N GLY A 268 14.39 17.55 23.71
CA GLY A 268 13.56 18.39 24.58
C GLY A 268 12.10 17.94 24.66
N GLY A 269 11.36 18.49 25.64
CA GLY A 269 9.93 18.22 25.85
C GLY A 269 9.59 16.80 26.31
N ASP A 270 8.30 16.47 26.23
CA ASP A 270 7.71 15.15 26.45
C ASP A 270 6.87 14.74 25.22
N TYR A 271 7.20 13.61 24.59
CA TYR A 271 6.53 13.12 23.37
C TYR A 271 5.02 12.96 23.56
N SER A 272 4.58 12.62 24.78
CA SER A 272 3.17 12.42 25.09
C SER A 272 2.37 13.74 25.18
N THR A 273 3.05 14.88 25.26
CA THR A 273 2.43 16.19 25.48
C THR A 273 2.92 17.21 24.45
N GLU A 274 2.17 17.37 23.35
CA GLU A 274 2.53 18.26 22.22
C GLU A 274 2.81 19.71 22.63
N ASN A 275 2.13 20.23 23.67
CA ASN A 275 2.36 21.59 24.18
C ASN A 275 3.77 21.82 24.76
N THR A 276 4.56 20.76 24.94
CA THR A 276 5.94 20.84 25.44
C THR A 276 6.98 20.82 24.32
N TYR A 277 6.54 20.74 23.06
CA TYR A 277 7.42 20.66 21.91
C TYR A 277 8.14 21.99 21.70
N ASN A 278 9.39 21.92 21.24
CA ASN A 278 10.09 23.09 20.75
C ASN A 278 9.66 23.43 19.31
N PRO A 279 9.98 24.62 18.77
CA PRO A 279 9.57 25.03 17.42
C PRO A 279 10.06 24.10 16.29
N ASN A 280 11.18 23.40 16.49
CA ASN A 280 11.67 22.41 15.53
C ASN A 280 10.80 21.14 15.57
N GLN A 281 10.49 20.64 16.77
CA GLN A 281 9.64 19.47 16.97
C GLN A 281 8.22 19.70 16.43
N GLU A 282 7.62 20.86 16.71
CA GLU A 282 6.28 21.23 16.20
C GLU A 282 6.19 21.14 14.67
N ARG A 283 7.26 21.51 13.96
CA ARG A 283 7.30 21.51 12.49
C ARG A 283 7.49 20.12 11.86
N TYR A 284 8.25 19.25 12.54
CA TYR A 284 8.78 18.03 11.92
C TYR A 284 8.19 16.73 12.48
N VAL A 285 7.81 16.69 13.76
CA VAL A 285 7.36 15.46 14.44
C VAL A 285 5.92 15.16 14.07
N PHE A 286 5.71 14.08 13.30
CA PHE A 286 4.38 13.67 12.84
C PHE A 286 3.79 12.57 13.73
N ARG A 287 3.39 12.95 14.94
CA ARG A 287 2.80 12.06 15.97
C ARG A 287 1.47 11.46 15.54
N ASP A 288 0.58 12.26 14.95
CA ASP A 288 -0.78 11.86 14.54
C ASP A 288 -0.80 10.64 13.62
N MET A 289 0.25 10.45 12.79
CA MET A 289 0.36 9.28 11.92
C MET A 289 0.44 7.96 12.71
N TYR A 290 0.94 7.99 13.94
CA TYR A 290 1.13 6.83 14.80
C TYR A 290 0.01 6.67 15.82
N GLU A 291 -0.51 7.77 16.37
CA GLU A 291 -1.54 7.77 17.42
C GLU A 291 -2.98 7.84 16.89
N LEU A 292 -3.20 8.33 15.68
CA LEU A 292 -4.53 8.44 15.08
C LEU A 292 -4.71 7.47 13.92
N THR A 293 -5.95 7.31 13.50
CA THR A 293 -6.24 6.57 12.26
C THR A 293 -5.66 7.30 11.06
N LYS A 294 -5.31 6.56 9.99
CA LYS A 294 -4.82 7.13 8.74
C LYS A 294 -5.72 8.25 8.20
N ALA A 295 -7.04 8.12 8.31
CA ALA A 295 -7.98 9.12 7.82
C ALA A 295 -7.91 10.43 8.64
N ALA A 296 -7.75 10.33 9.96
CA ALA A 296 -7.59 11.49 10.83
C ALA A 296 -6.22 12.16 10.62
N ALA A 297 -5.13 11.39 10.54
CA ALA A 297 -3.80 11.92 10.29
C ALA A 297 -3.67 12.65 8.94
N LEU A 298 -4.45 12.25 7.92
CA LEU A 298 -4.51 12.96 6.64
C LEU A 298 -5.14 14.37 6.73
N GLN A 299 -5.85 14.67 7.82
CA GLN A 299 -6.39 16.01 8.09
C GLN A 299 -5.33 16.98 8.64
N ASP A 300 -4.12 16.49 8.95
CA ASP A 300 -2.94 17.32 9.24
C ASP A 300 -1.94 17.30 8.06
N PRO A 301 -2.20 18.09 7.00
CA PRO A 301 -1.30 18.20 5.86
C PRO A 301 -0.02 18.98 6.18
N GLU A 302 0.05 19.68 7.32
CA GLU A 302 1.21 20.53 7.63
C GLU A 302 2.44 19.69 7.99
N LYS A 303 2.22 18.53 8.60
CA LYS A 303 3.29 17.58 8.98
C LYS A 303 3.54 16.50 7.91
N ASN A 304 2.57 16.22 7.04
CA ASN A 304 2.69 15.22 5.97
C ASN A 304 3.56 15.70 4.78
N LYS A 305 4.86 15.84 5.01
CA LYS A 305 5.81 16.45 4.05
C LYS A 305 7.04 15.60 3.73
N PHE A 306 7.21 14.44 4.38
CA PHE A 306 8.28 13.50 4.07
C PHE A 306 7.89 12.61 2.89
N LEU A 307 8.77 12.52 1.90
CA LEU A 307 8.58 11.77 0.66
C LEU A 307 9.69 10.72 0.52
N LEU A 308 9.31 9.48 0.29
CA LEU A 308 10.24 8.42 -0.11
C LEU A 308 10.31 8.42 -1.63
N LYS A 309 11.48 8.74 -2.20
CA LYS A 309 11.66 8.80 -3.65
C LYS A 309 12.83 7.93 -4.06
N GLY A 310 12.60 7.07 -5.03
CA GLY A 310 13.64 6.15 -5.49
C GLY A 310 13.43 5.65 -6.91
N ARG A 311 14.38 4.82 -7.34
CA ARG A 311 14.37 4.02 -8.55
C ARG A 311 14.80 2.62 -8.16
N TYR A 312 14.15 1.63 -8.74
CA TYR A 312 14.43 0.23 -8.48
C TYR A 312 14.38 -0.56 -9.77
N LYS A 313 14.97 -1.75 -9.74
CA LYS A 313 14.77 -2.81 -10.72
C LYS A 313 14.06 -3.97 -10.03
N SER A 314 13.16 -4.63 -10.74
CA SER A 314 12.63 -5.92 -10.30
C SER A 314 13.46 -7.04 -10.91
N GLU A 315 13.60 -8.15 -10.20
CA GLU A 315 14.18 -9.38 -10.74
C GLU A 315 13.27 -9.93 -11.84
N GLY A 316 13.56 -9.57 -13.10
CA GLY A 316 12.81 -9.97 -14.28
C GLY A 316 13.52 -11.07 -15.08
N SER A 317 12.72 -12.00 -15.62
CA SER A 317 13.15 -12.97 -16.63
C SER A 317 13.52 -12.27 -17.94
N ASN A 318 14.48 -12.85 -18.67
CA ASN A 318 15.05 -12.45 -19.97
C ASN A 318 14.28 -11.35 -20.73
N GLY A 319 14.80 -10.12 -20.70
CA GLY A 319 14.29 -8.96 -21.43
C GLY A 319 13.56 -7.92 -20.57
N ILE A 320 13.46 -6.70 -21.09
CA ILE A 320 12.80 -5.55 -20.48
C ILE A 320 11.30 -5.62 -20.81
N PRO A 321 10.40 -5.73 -19.83
CA PRO A 321 8.96 -5.73 -20.09
C PRO A 321 8.49 -4.33 -20.52
N ILE A 322 7.74 -4.26 -21.62
CA ILE A 322 7.21 -2.98 -22.16
C ILE A 322 5.83 -2.62 -21.60
N GLY A 323 5.27 -3.47 -20.73
CA GLY A 323 4.00 -3.22 -20.04
C GLY A 323 2.75 -3.40 -20.92
N ALA A 324 2.87 -4.00 -22.10
CA ALA A 324 1.76 -4.28 -23.00
C ALA A 324 1.93 -5.65 -23.65
N PHE A 325 0.83 -6.39 -23.82
CA PHE A 325 0.81 -7.69 -24.51
C PHE A 325 0.28 -7.54 -25.93
N ASN A 326 0.68 -8.44 -26.84
CA ASN A 326 0.23 -8.43 -28.25
C ASN A 326 0.43 -7.08 -28.95
N VAL A 327 1.60 -6.50 -28.76
CA VAL A 327 1.96 -5.20 -29.31
C VAL A 327 2.05 -5.27 -30.84
N PRO A 328 1.52 -4.28 -31.57
CA PRO A 328 1.67 -4.20 -33.02
C PRO A 328 3.14 -4.27 -33.47
N ARG A 329 3.41 -5.05 -34.52
CA ARG A 329 4.77 -5.19 -35.05
C ARG A 329 5.29 -3.86 -35.58
N GLY A 330 6.53 -3.51 -35.25
CA GLY A 330 7.18 -2.26 -35.68
C GLY A 330 6.78 -1.00 -34.90
N SER A 331 5.90 -1.10 -33.89
CA SER A 331 5.55 0.06 -33.05
C SER A 331 6.55 0.33 -31.93
N VAL A 332 7.41 -0.64 -31.61
CA VAL A 332 8.40 -0.54 -30.54
C VAL A 332 9.63 0.21 -31.03
N ARG A 333 9.86 1.40 -30.47
CA ARG A 333 11.06 2.20 -30.73
C ARG A 333 11.92 2.20 -29.48
N VAL A 334 13.15 1.72 -29.60
CA VAL A 334 14.13 1.69 -28.51
C VAL A 334 15.20 2.73 -28.79
N SER A 335 15.57 3.50 -27.77
CA SER A 335 16.68 4.45 -27.85
C SER A 335 17.55 4.36 -26.61
N ALA A 336 18.86 4.55 -26.79
CA ALA A 336 19.85 4.59 -25.72
C ALA A 336 20.79 5.76 -25.94
N GLY A 337 21.00 6.59 -24.92
CA GLY A 337 21.93 7.74 -25.00
C GLY A 337 21.58 8.74 -26.11
N GLY A 338 20.30 8.84 -26.49
CA GLY A 338 19.83 9.68 -27.60
C GLY A 338 19.95 9.05 -29.00
N ARG A 339 20.57 7.87 -29.14
CA ARG A 339 20.62 7.10 -30.39
C ARG A 339 19.43 6.15 -30.46
N GLN A 340 18.66 6.19 -31.55
CA GLN A 340 17.66 5.16 -31.83
C GLN A 340 18.38 3.85 -32.20
N LEU A 341 18.03 2.77 -31.52
CA LEU A 341 18.59 1.44 -31.75
C LEU A 341 17.88 0.75 -32.92
N GLN A 342 18.55 -0.21 -33.55
CA GLN A 342 18.00 -0.98 -34.65
C GLN A 342 17.51 -2.36 -34.21
N GLU A 343 16.23 -2.65 -34.46
CA GLU A 343 15.64 -3.98 -34.22
C GLU A 343 16.32 -5.03 -35.12
N GLY A 344 16.65 -6.19 -34.54
CA GLY A 344 17.36 -7.30 -35.17
C GLY A 344 18.89 -7.20 -35.11
N ILE A 345 19.44 -6.03 -34.75
CA ILE A 345 20.89 -5.83 -34.58
C ILE A 345 21.21 -5.50 -33.13
N ASP A 346 20.64 -4.41 -32.62
CA ASP A 346 20.91 -3.91 -31.27
C ASP A 346 19.95 -4.51 -30.23
N TYR A 347 18.74 -4.89 -30.64
CA TYR A 347 17.72 -5.50 -29.78
C TYR A 347 16.74 -6.38 -30.57
N THR A 348 16.02 -7.26 -29.90
CA THR A 348 14.86 -7.99 -30.44
C THR A 348 13.61 -7.73 -29.61
N VAL A 349 12.44 -7.91 -30.21
CA VAL A 349 11.15 -7.70 -29.55
C VAL A 349 10.32 -8.98 -29.62
N ASN A 350 9.87 -9.47 -28.47
CA ASN A 350 8.79 -10.43 -28.40
C ASN A 350 7.46 -9.68 -28.35
N TYR A 351 6.84 -9.48 -29.51
CA TYR A 351 5.58 -8.75 -29.65
C TYR A 351 4.39 -9.41 -28.94
N GLN A 352 4.41 -10.73 -28.77
CA GLN A 352 3.34 -11.44 -28.06
C GLN A 352 3.47 -11.27 -26.55
N ALA A 353 4.67 -11.53 -26.01
CA ALA A 353 4.96 -11.45 -24.58
C ALA A 353 5.16 -10.01 -24.08
N GLY A 354 5.40 -9.06 -24.98
CA GLY A 354 5.63 -7.66 -24.61
C GLY A 354 7.00 -7.42 -23.99
N THR A 355 8.05 -8.05 -24.50
CA THR A 355 9.41 -7.91 -23.95
C THR A 355 10.41 -7.49 -25.02
N VAL A 356 11.38 -6.67 -24.62
CA VAL A 356 12.50 -6.22 -25.46
C VAL A 356 13.80 -6.80 -24.91
N GLN A 357 14.55 -7.53 -25.72
CA GLN A 357 15.85 -8.07 -25.34
C GLN A 357 16.95 -7.31 -26.06
N ILE A 358 17.90 -6.74 -25.32
CA ILE A 358 19.07 -6.07 -25.89
C ILE A 358 20.05 -7.15 -26.37
N LEU A 359 20.55 -7.01 -27.60
CA LEU A 359 21.53 -7.91 -28.21
C LEU A 359 22.95 -7.36 -28.14
N ASP A 360 23.13 -6.03 -28.12
CA ASP A 360 24.43 -5.38 -28.07
C ASP A 360 25.03 -5.45 -26.64
N PRO A 361 26.09 -6.25 -26.41
CA PRO A 361 26.68 -6.40 -25.07
C PRO A 361 27.33 -5.11 -24.56
N SER A 362 27.73 -4.21 -25.47
CA SER A 362 28.31 -2.92 -25.08
C SER A 362 27.26 -2.01 -24.46
N LEU A 363 26.03 -2.04 -24.97
CA LEU A 363 24.91 -1.30 -24.40
C LEU A 363 24.48 -1.89 -23.06
N GLU A 364 24.44 -3.22 -22.95
CA GLU A 364 24.11 -3.93 -21.71
C GLU A 364 25.08 -3.58 -20.57
N ALA A 365 26.39 -3.47 -20.86
CA ALA A 365 27.40 -3.10 -19.88
C ALA A 365 27.49 -1.59 -19.59
N SER A 366 26.87 -0.73 -20.42
CA SER A 366 27.09 0.72 -20.38
C SER A 366 26.33 1.48 -19.29
N ASN A 367 25.38 0.85 -18.59
CA ASN A 367 24.42 1.51 -17.67
C ASN A 367 23.69 2.71 -18.28
N THR A 368 23.65 2.81 -19.62
CA THR A 368 22.96 3.89 -20.34
C THR A 368 21.45 3.68 -20.22
N PRO A 369 20.67 4.72 -19.84
CA PRO A 369 19.21 4.61 -19.81
C PRO A 369 18.66 4.23 -21.19
N ILE A 370 17.91 3.14 -21.23
CA ILE A 370 17.21 2.65 -22.42
C ILE A 370 15.75 3.11 -22.34
N ASN A 371 15.34 3.96 -23.27
CA ASN A 371 13.96 4.41 -23.38
C ASN A 371 13.25 3.59 -24.44
N ILE A 372 12.16 2.94 -24.06
CA ILE A 372 11.31 2.16 -24.95
C ILE A 372 9.98 2.90 -25.09
N SER A 373 9.63 3.23 -26.32
CA SER A 373 8.31 3.77 -26.66
C SER A 373 7.53 2.72 -27.43
N VAL A 374 6.27 2.51 -27.05
CA VAL A 374 5.40 1.49 -27.64
C VAL A 374 4.02 2.06 -27.93
N GLU A 375 3.45 1.68 -29.06
CA GLU A 375 2.04 1.91 -29.35
C GLU A 375 1.23 0.70 -28.85
N ASN A 376 0.32 0.93 -27.89
CA ASN A 376 -0.55 -0.11 -27.37
C ASN A 376 -1.96 0.03 -27.96
N ASN A 377 -2.49 -1.07 -28.49
CA ASN A 377 -3.85 -1.16 -29.05
C ASN A 377 -4.89 -1.65 -28.04
N ALA A 378 -4.46 -2.18 -26.88
CA ALA A 378 -5.33 -2.68 -25.82
C ALA A 378 -5.82 -1.50 -24.96
N VAL A 379 -6.67 -0.68 -25.57
CA VAL A 379 -7.18 0.55 -24.98
C VAL A 379 -8.64 0.35 -24.57
N PHE A 380 -8.90 0.19 -23.28
CA PHE A 380 -10.27 0.15 -22.74
C PHE A 380 -10.67 1.53 -22.20
N GLY A 381 -11.84 2.04 -22.60
CA GLY A 381 -12.43 3.26 -22.02
C GLY A 381 -11.78 4.59 -22.40
N GLN A 382 -10.91 4.66 -23.41
CA GLN A 382 -10.34 5.95 -23.85
C GLN A 382 -11.29 6.76 -24.74
N GLN A 383 -11.04 8.06 -24.73
CA GLN A 383 -11.63 9.04 -25.63
C GLN A 383 -11.36 8.67 -27.10
N THR A 384 -12.33 8.89 -27.97
CA THR A 384 -12.14 8.66 -29.40
C THR A 384 -11.11 9.65 -29.96
N ARG A 385 -10.07 9.14 -30.60
CA ARG A 385 -8.99 9.91 -31.22
C ARG A 385 -9.14 9.95 -32.72
N ARG A 386 -8.97 11.13 -33.33
CA ARG A 386 -8.85 11.30 -34.78
C ARG A 386 -7.44 11.75 -35.09
N PHE A 387 -6.70 10.92 -35.81
CA PHE A 387 -5.39 11.25 -36.35
C PHE A 387 -5.52 11.46 -37.87
N THR A 388 -5.31 12.68 -38.34
CA THR A 388 -5.39 13.03 -39.76
C THR A 388 -4.17 13.81 -40.17
N GLY A 389 -3.64 13.54 -41.35
CA GLY A 389 -2.51 14.29 -41.84
C GLY A 389 -2.16 13.97 -43.28
N VAL A 390 -1.23 14.75 -43.81
CA VAL A 390 -0.67 14.60 -45.15
C VAL A 390 0.84 14.66 -45.01
N ASN A 391 1.53 13.69 -45.60
CA ASN A 391 2.97 13.75 -45.80
C ASN A 391 3.26 13.87 -47.29
N VAL A 392 4.09 14.84 -47.67
CA VAL A 392 4.52 15.05 -49.05
C VAL A 392 6.02 14.84 -49.12
N ASP A 393 6.45 13.76 -49.76
CA ASP A 393 7.85 13.50 -50.04
C ASP A 393 8.19 13.83 -51.49
N HIS A 394 9.22 14.64 -51.69
CA HIS A 394 9.74 14.98 -53.00
C HIS A 394 11.18 14.47 -53.15
N GLN A 395 11.38 13.56 -54.10
CA GLN A 395 12.69 13.08 -54.49
C GLN A 395 13.30 13.99 -55.55
N PHE A 396 14.21 14.87 -55.14
CA PHE A 396 14.91 15.78 -56.05
C PHE A 396 15.90 15.03 -56.95
N ASN A 397 16.55 14.00 -56.42
CA ASN A 397 17.43 13.10 -57.16
C ASN A 397 17.57 11.74 -56.44
N LYS A 398 18.36 10.82 -57.02
CA LYS A 398 18.58 9.47 -56.45
C LYS A 398 19.13 9.47 -55.01
N ASN A 399 19.79 10.55 -54.62
CA ASN A 399 20.54 10.68 -53.38
C ASN A 399 19.91 11.66 -52.39
N PHE A 400 18.87 12.42 -52.78
CA PHE A 400 18.26 13.45 -51.94
C PHE A 400 16.74 13.43 -52.02
N VAL A 401 16.11 13.28 -50.85
CA VAL A 401 14.67 13.37 -50.64
C VAL A 401 14.39 14.42 -49.57
N MET A 402 13.36 15.23 -49.79
CA MET A 402 12.84 16.15 -48.78
C MET A 402 11.35 15.90 -48.60
N GLY A 403 10.90 15.86 -47.36
CA GLY A 403 9.52 15.70 -46.98
C GLY A 403 8.98 16.90 -46.20
N ALA A 404 7.67 17.09 -46.30
CA ALA A 404 6.91 17.98 -45.44
C ALA A 404 5.69 17.24 -44.91
N THR A 405 5.50 17.29 -43.59
CA THR A 405 4.41 16.59 -42.90
C THR A 405 3.49 17.60 -42.24
N LEU A 406 2.18 17.45 -42.40
CA LEU A 406 1.17 18.13 -41.59
C LEU A 406 0.29 17.08 -40.94
N LEU A 407 0.28 17.04 -39.60
CA LEU A 407 -0.50 16.10 -38.81
C LEU A 407 -1.40 16.86 -37.84
N ASN A 408 -2.59 16.33 -37.59
CA ASN A 408 -3.49 16.77 -36.55
C ASN A 408 -3.99 15.56 -35.76
N LEU A 409 -3.78 15.61 -34.45
CA LEU A 409 -4.31 14.66 -33.47
C LEU A 409 -5.38 15.38 -32.65
N ASN A 410 -6.64 14.98 -32.84
CA ASN A 410 -7.78 15.55 -32.13
C ASN A 410 -8.48 14.47 -31.30
N GLU A 411 -8.51 14.65 -29.98
CA GLU A 411 -9.23 13.81 -29.05
C GLU A 411 -10.61 14.41 -28.78
N ARG A 412 -11.64 13.56 -28.78
CA ARG A 412 -13.01 13.99 -28.46
C ARG A 412 -13.31 13.63 -27.01
N PRO A 413 -13.59 14.60 -26.13
CA PRO A 413 -13.93 14.30 -24.75
C PRO A 413 -15.27 13.57 -24.65
N LEU A 414 -15.42 12.78 -23.59
CA LEU A 414 -16.65 12.03 -23.29
C LEU A 414 -17.78 12.96 -22.82
N THR A 415 -17.43 13.97 -22.03
CA THR A 415 -18.32 15.01 -21.49
C THR A 415 -17.74 16.39 -21.79
N GLN A 416 -18.51 17.47 -21.57
CA GLN A 416 -17.98 18.84 -21.74
C GLN A 416 -17.04 19.25 -20.59
N LYS A 417 -17.16 18.59 -19.42
CA LYS A 417 -16.29 18.79 -18.27
C LYS A 417 -15.04 17.95 -18.42
N SER A 418 -13.91 18.60 -18.68
CA SER A 418 -12.61 17.91 -18.73
C SER A 418 -11.95 17.99 -17.36
N ASN A 419 -11.74 16.85 -16.73
CA ASN A 419 -11.08 16.76 -15.42
C ASN A 419 -9.56 16.83 -15.56
N PHE A 420 -8.89 17.32 -14.51
CA PHE A 420 -7.45 17.41 -14.47
C PHE A 420 -6.75 16.05 -14.64
N GLY A 421 -5.77 15.97 -15.53
CA GLY A 421 -5.01 14.76 -15.85
C GLY A 421 -5.63 13.87 -16.94
N VAL A 422 -6.83 14.18 -17.41
CA VAL A 422 -7.51 13.50 -18.53
C VAL A 422 -8.00 14.49 -19.59
N GLU A 423 -7.31 15.63 -19.71
CA GLU A 423 -7.65 16.67 -20.66
C GLU A 423 -7.47 16.20 -22.10
N PRO A 424 -8.49 16.39 -22.96
CA PRO A 424 -8.38 16.03 -24.36
C PRO A 424 -7.46 17.01 -25.11
N VAL A 425 -6.66 16.51 -26.05
CA VAL A 425 -5.77 17.36 -26.87
C VAL A 425 -6.23 17.53 -28.31
N ASN A 426 -5.88 18.67 -28.91
CA ASN A 426 -6.04 18.96 -30.33
C ASN A 426 -4.74 19.54 -30.91
N ASN A 427 -3.76 18.65 -31.09
CA ASN A 427 -2.40 19.03 -31.43
C ASN A 427 -2.19 19.01 -32.94
N THR A 428 -1.64 20.09 -33.51
CA THR A 428 -1.22 20.15 -34.91
C THR A 428 0.29 20.16 -34.99
N ILE A 429 0.88 19.23 -35.73
CA ILE A 429 2.32 19.13 -35.97
C ILE A 429 2.61 19.46 -37.43
N PHE A 430 3.56 20.38 -37.64
CA PHE A 430 4.15 20.63 -38.94
C PHE A 430 5.61 20.16 -38.93
N GLY A 431 6.00 19.31 -39.86
CA GLY A 431 7.34 18.73 -39.96
C GLY A 431 7.98 19.01 -41.31
N LEU A 432 9.29 19.20 -41.32
CA LEU A 432 10.14 19.17 -42.51
C LEU A 432 11.26 18.16 -42.25
N ASN A 433 11.45 17.24 -43.19
CA ASN A 433 12.50 16.23 -43.11
C ASN A 433 13.34 16.22 -44.39
N GLY A 434 14.62 15.94 -44.27
CA GLY A 434 15.56 15.82 -45.38
C GLY A 434 16.45 14.62 -45.17
N ASN A 435 16.65 13.83 -46.22
CA ASN A 435 17.54 12.69 -46.23
C ASN A 435 18.43 12.76 -47.46
N PHE A 436 19.74 12.91 -47.23
CA PHE A 436 20.77 12.83 -48.25
C PHE A 436 21.62 11.59 -48.00
N SER A 437 21.81 10.73 -49.01
CA SER A 437 22.64 9.54 -48.90
C SER A 437 23.42 9.32 -50.18
N THR A 438 24.74 9.17 -50.07
CA THR A 438 25.62 8.92 -51.23
C THR A 438 26.74 7.95 -50.86
N GLU A 439 27.18 7.17 -51.85
CA GLU A 439 28.38 6.36 -51.74
C GLU A 439 29.62 7.26 -51.78
N VAL A 440 30.62 6.95 -50.95
CA VAL A 440 31.88 7.67 -50.88
C VAL A 440 33.04 6.69 -51.07
N PRO A 441 33.38 6.34 -52.33
CA PRO A 441 34.47 5.39 -52.63
C PRO A 441 35.84 5.83 -52.11
N PHE A 442 36.02 7.12 -51.84
CA PHE A 442 37.21 7.63 -51.18
C PHE A 442 37.39 7.01 -49.78
N LEU A 443 36.32 6.87 -49.00
CA LEU A 443 36.39 6.26 -47.67
C LEU A 443 36.69 4.77 -47.74
N THR A 444 36.07 4.03 -48.67
CA THR A 444 36.41 2.61 -48.91
C THR A 444 37.90 2.45 -49.24
N ARG A 445 38.42 3.28 -50.16
CA ARG A 445 39.85 3.27 -50.50
C ARG A 445 40.76 3.69 -49.36
N MET A 446 40.31 4.58 -48.47
CA MET A 446 41.07 4.98 -47.29
C MET A 446 41.16 3.86 -46.27
N VAL A 447 40.08 3.10 -46.08
CA VAL A 447 40.05 1.91 -45.21
C VAL A 447 40.97 0.82 -45.73
N ASN A 448 40.98 0.56 -47.05
CA ASN A 448 41.89 -0.42 -47.68
C ASN A 448 43.39 -0.02 -47.62
N LYS A 449 43.73 1.17 -47.11
CA LYS A 449 45.13 1.54 -46.83
C LYS A 449 45.59 1.13 -45.43
N LEU A 450 44.69 0.68 -44.56
CA LEU A 450 45.07 0.14 -43.25
C LEU A 450 45.67 -1.26 -43.43
N PRO A 451 46.76 -1.58 -42.71
CA PRO A 451 47.37 -2.90 -42.80
C PRO A 451 46.36 -3.99 -42.41
N ASN A 452 46.33 -5.07 -43.19
CA ASN A 452 45.46 -6.25 -43.02
C ASN A 452 43.96 -6.04 -43.28
N ILE A 453 43.55 -5.04 -44.07
CA ILE A 453 42.14 -4.85 -44.49
C ILE A 453 42.06 -4.77 -46.02
N ASP A 454 41.21 -5.61 -46.63
CA ASP A 454 40.84 -5.58 -48.04
C ASP A 454 39.33 -5.79 -48.17
N THR A 455 38.57 -4.71 -48.39
CA THR A 455 37.11 -4.75 -48.50
C THR A 455 36.61 -4.03 -49.74
N ASP A 456 35.71 -4.70 -50.47
CA ASP A 456 34.98 -4.13 -51.61
C ASP A 456 33.60 -3.59 -51.21
N VAL A 457 33.26 -3.62 -49.91
CA VAL A 457 31.98 -3.10 -49.41
C VAL A 457 31.93 -1.58 -49.58
N PRO A 458 30.91 -1.02 -50.27
CA PRO A 458 30.80 0.43 -50.46
C PRO A 458 30.63 1.18 -49.12
N SER A 459 31.40 2.24 -48.93
CA SER A 459 31.22 3.17 -47.81
C SER A 459 30.11 4.16 -48.15
N ASN A 460 29.13 4.30 -47.27
CA ASN A 460 28.02 5.24 -47.45
C ASN A 460 28.09 6.37 -46.41
N VAL A 461 27.81 7.59 -46.86
CA VAL A 461 27.58 8.73 -45.97
C VAL A 461 26.12 9.14 -46.15
N SER A 462 25.39 9.16 -45.04
CA SER A 462 24.02 9.66 -45.00
C SER A 462 23.90 10.77 -43.97
N VAL A 463 23.18 11.83 -44.34
CA VAL A 463 22.86 12.97 -43.50
C VAL A 463 21.34 13.10 -43.48
N ARG A 464 20.77 13.03 -42.28
CA ARG A 464 19.34 13.18 -42.05
C ARG A 464 19.12 14.37 -41.14
N GLY A 465 18.11 15.17 -41.45
CA GLY A 465 17.69 16.30 -40.64
C GLY A 465 16.17 16.36 -40.58
N GLU A 466 15.63 16.61 -39.40
CA GLU A 466 14.20 16.74 -39.17
C GLU A 466 13.96 17.95 -38.28
N VAL A 467 12.97 18.77 -38.63
CA VAL A 467 12.47 19.88 -37.82
C VAL A 467 10.97 19.73 -37.72
N ALA A 468 10.44 19.74 -36.51
CA ALA A 468 9.01 19.69 -36.27
C ALA A 468 8.58 20.83 -35.35
N TRP A 469 7.45 21.45 -35.68
CA TRP A 469 6.79 22.45 -34.86
C TRP A 469 5.44 21.93 -34.39
N LEU A 470 5.22 21.95 -33.09
CA LEU A 470 3.97 21.53 -32.44
C LEU A 470 3.18 22.79 -32.06
N LYS A 471 1.96 22.89 -32.59
CA LYS A 471 0.95 23.84 -32.13
C LYS A 471 -0.07 23.09 -31.25
N PRO A 472 0.06 23.16 -29.91
CA PRO A 472 -0.89 22.54 -29.01
C PRO A 472 -2.21 23.33 -28.99
N ASN A 473 -3.33 22.64 -28.79
CA ASN A 473 -4.64 23.24 -28.60
C ASN A 473 -5.58 22.29 -27.84
N SER A 474 -6.74 22.78 -27.39
CA SER A 474 -7.84 21.96 -26.87
C SER A 474 -8.95 21.77 -27.93
N PRO A 475 -9.75 20.70 -27.83
CA PRO A 475 -10.98 20.58 -28.60
C PRO A 475 -12.06 21.51 -28.05
N LYS A 476 -12.80 22.18 -28.95
CA LYS A 476 -13.85 23.14 -28.59
C LYS A 476 -14.97 22.57 -27.71
N ASN A 477 -15.16 21.26 -27.72
CA ASN A 477 -16.19 20.59 -26.93
C ASN A 477 -15.85 20.55 -25.43
N ALA A 478 -14.60 20.83 -25.06
CA ALA A 478 -14.13 20.94 -23.68
C ALA A 478 -14.10 22.40 -23.17
N ASP A 479 -14.49 23.37 -24.01
CA ASP A 479 -14.44 24.78 -23.65
C ASP A 479 -15.67 25.15 -22.80
N PHE A 480 -15.46 25.95 -21.76
CA PHE A 480 -16.51 26.56 -20.96
C PHE A 480 -16.49 28.07 -21.21
N GLN A 481 -17.62 28.63 -21.65
CA GLN A 481 -17.75 30.04 -22.02
C GLN A 481 -16.74 30.52 -23.09
N GLY A 482 -16.26 29.60 -23.94
CA GLY A 482 -15.30 29.89 -25.01
C GLY A 482 -13.84 29.87 -24.57
N GLU A 483 -13.56 29.45 -23.34
CA GLU A 483 -12.21 29.27 -22.82
C GLU A 483 -11.92 27.79 -22.56
N THR A 484 -10.68 27.38 -22.80
CA THR A 484 -10.20 26.06 -22.44
C THR A 484 -10.22 25.90 -20.93
N THR A 485 -11.07 25.00 -20.42
CA THR A 485 -11.19 24.76 -18.97
C THR A 485 -10.80 23.34 -18.58
N THR A 486 -10.07 23.22 -17.48
CA THR A 486 -9.83 21.95 -16.78
C THR A 486 -10.39 22.06 -15.37
N TYR A 487 -11.14 21.05 -14.95
CA TYR A 487 -11.75 20.98 -13.62
C TYR A 487 -10.76 20.30 -12.68
N LEU A 488 -10.28 21.05 -11.68
CA LEU A 488 -9.46 20.49 -10.61
C LEU A 488 -10.29 19.58 -9.71
N ASP A 489 -11.51 20.01 -9.39
CA ASP A 489 -12.55 19.24 -8.71
C ASP A 489 -13.92 19.80 -9.15
N ASP A 490 -14.83 18.93 -9.56
CA ASP A 490 -16.20 19.29 -9.95
C ASP A 490 -17.25 18.92 -8.89
N PHE A 491 -16.81 18.33 -7.77
CA PHE A 491 -17.60 17.82 -6.65
C PHE A 491 -18.67 16.78 -7.02
N GLU A 492 -18.69 16.25 -8.25
CA GLU A 492 -19.69 15.22 -8.63
C GLU A 492 -19.46 13.91 -7.86
N GLY A 493 -18.20 13.59 -7.57
CA GLY A 493 -17.82 12.40 -6.79
C GLY A 493 -17.76 12.62 -5.26
N ALA A 494 -18.16 13.79 -4.75
CA ALA A 494 -18.00 14.12 -3.33
C ALA A 494 -18.98 13.36 -2.41
N GLN A 495 -20.06 12.81 -2.96
CA GLN A 495 -21.07 12.07 -2.22
C GLN A 495 -21.10 10.61 -2.66
N ALA A 496 -20.97 9.70 -1.69
CA ALA A 496 -21.22 8.28 -1.88
C ALA A 496 -22.48 7.90 -1.13
N LEU A 497 -23.45 7.29 -1.83
CA LEU A 497 -24.68 6.80 -1.23
C LEU A 497 -24.52 5.31 -0.90
N ILE A 498 -24.79 4.96 0.37
CA ILE A 498 -24.90 3.57 0.82
C ILE A 498 -26.37 3.27 1.01
N ASP A 499 -26.93 2.36 0.19
CA ASP A 499 -28.35 2.00 0.28
C ASP A 499 -28.57 0.98 1.41
N ILE A 500 -29.42 1.34 2.38
CA ILE A 500 -29.83 0.50 3.50
C ILE A 500 -31.30 0.08 3.44
N ARG A 501 -31.99 0.33 2.32
CA ARG A 501 -33.45 0.06 2.18
C ARG A 501 -33.80 -1.40 1.94
N SER A 502 -32.81 -2.27 1.75
CA SER A 502 -33.03 -3.70 1.51
C SER A 502 -33.68 -4.36 2.72
N SER A 503 -34.98 -4.67 2.62
CA SER A 503 -35.77 -5.27 3.71
C SER A 503 -35.20 -6.59 4.23
N LEU A 504 -34.60 -7.40 3.34
CA LEU A 504 -33.96 -8.67 3.67
C LEU A 504 -32.64 -8.52 4.43
N GLY A 505 -32.01 -7.35 4.38
CA GLY A 505 -30.80 -7.05 5.15
C GLY A 505 -31.07 -6.75 6.63
N TRP A 506 -32.33 -6.53 7.00
CA TRP A 506 -32.72 -6.22 8.37
C TRP A 506 -33.16 -7.47 9.12
N ALA A 507 -32.76 -7.55 10.39
CA ALA A 507 -33.18 -8.60 11.33
C ALA A 507 -33.81 -7.96 12.57
N LEU A 508 -34.50 -8.78 13.38
CA LEU A 508 -34.98 -8.34 14.69
C LEU A 508 -33.81 -7.89 15.55
N ALA A 509 -33.89 -6.68 16.09
CA ALA A 509 -32.90 -6.16 17.02
C ALA A 509 -33.09 -6.74 18.43
N SER A 510 -32.02 -6.70 19.22
CA SER A 510 -32.10 -6.84 20.67
C SER A 510 -32.92 -5.70 21.29
N VAL A 511 -33.31 -5.86 22.55
CA VAL A 511 -34.03 -4.81 23.27
C VAL A 511 -33.06 -3.64 23.51
N PRO A 512 -33.40 -2.40 23.09
CA PRO A 512 -32.54 -1.25 23.34
C PRO A 512 -32.26 -1.06 24.84
N ASP A 513 -31.03 -0.65 25.20
CA ASP A 513 -30.58 -0.52 26.61
C ASP A 513 -31.53 0.35 27.45
N SER A 514 -32.04 1.45 26.89
CA SER A 514 -32.98 2.35 27.57
C SER A 514 -34.29 1.67 28.00
N ILE A 515 -34.69 0.59 27.32
CA ILE A 515 -35.89 -0.20 27.61
C ILE A 515 -35.52 -1.41 28.47
N ALA A 516 -34.39 -2.06 28.20
CA ALA A 516 -33.90 -3.20 28.96
C ALA A 516 -33.71 -2.87 30.46
N ARG A 517 -33.17 -1.67 30.77
CA ARG A 517 -32.99 -1.20 32.16
C ARG A 517 -34.30 -0.96 32.92
N ALA A 518 -35.41 -0.79 32.21
CA ALA A 518 -36.74 -0.61 32.79
C ALA A 518 -37.51 -1.94 32.92
N ALA A 519 -36.97 -3.04 32.38
CA ALA A 519 -37.60 -4.35 32.47
C ALA A 519 -37.46 -4.92 33.91
N PRO A 520 -38.46 -5.69 34.38
CA PRO A 520 -38.32 -6.48 35.61
C PRO A 520 -37.09 -7.39 35.52
N SER A 521 -36.46 -7.73 36.65
CA SER A 521 -35.26 -8.58 36.75
C SER A 521 -35.48 -10.05 36.32
N ASP A 522 -36.56 -10.35 35.60
CA ASP A 522 -36.88 -11.65 35.02
C ASP A 522 -36.29 -11.73 33.60
N PRO A 523 -35.48 -12.76 33.27
CA PRO A 523 -34.94 -12.95 31.92
C PRO A 523 -35.97 -12.94 30.78
N LEU A 524 -37.23 -13.30 31.06
CA LEU A 524 -38.32 -13.28 30.08
C LEU A 524 -38.96 -11.89 29.91
N GLY A 525 -38.81 -11.03 30.92
CA GLY A 525 -39.44 -9.70 30.97
C GLY A 525 -38.89 -8.71 29.96
N GLU A 526 -37.64 -8.88 29.52
CA GLU A 526 -36.99 -7.99 28.55
C GLU A 526 -37.77 -7.87 27.23
N GLY A 527 -38.45 -8.95 26.83
CA GLY A 527 -39.23 -8.99 25.58
C GLY A 527 -40.62 -8.34 25.64
N PHE A 528 -41.14 -7.98 26.81
CA PHE A 528 -42.54 -7.55 26.96
C PHE A 528 -42.86 -6.23 26.25
N GLY A 529 -41.86 -5.37 26.05
CA GLY A 529 -42.01 -4.11 25.31
C GLY A 529 -42.04 -4.26 23.78
N ARG A 530 -41.87 -5.47 23.23
CA ARG A 530 -41.76 -5.67 21.78
C ARG A 530 -43.13 -5.62 21.08
N ALA A 531 -43.33 -4.64 20.21
CA ALA A 531 -44.50 -4.56 19.33
C ALA A 531 -44.37 -5.46 18.08
N LYS A 532 -45.49 -5.72 17.40
CA LYS A 532 -45.55 -6.49 16.14
C LYS A 532 -45.09 -5.65 14.93
N LEU A 533 -43.83 -5.24 14.93
CA LEU A 533 -43.22 -4.56 13.79
C LEU A 533 -43.05 -5.55 12.62
N ALA A 534 -43.44 -5.13 11.43
CA ALA A 534 -43.14 -5.83 10.18
C ALA A 534 -42.48 -4.85 9.21
N TRP A 535 -41.39 -5.27 8.57
CA TRP A 535 -40.72 -4.54 7.50
C TRP A 535 -40.69 -5.41 6.25
N TYR A 536 -41.12 -4.86 5.14
CA TYR A 536 -41.17 -5.55 3.86
C TYR A 536 -41.24 -4.52 2.74
N THR A 537 -40.93 -4.98 1.53
CA THR A 537 -41.24 -4.28 0.29
C THR A 537 -42.42 -5.00 -0.36
N ILE A 538 -43.45 -4.27 -0.78
CA ILE A 538 -44.56 -4.87 -1.52
C ILE A 538 -44.00 -5.37 -2.86
N ASP A 539 -44.13 -6.67 -3.11
CA ASP A 539 -43.61 -7.29 -4.32
C ASP A 539 -44.29 -6.70 -5.57
N PRO A 540 -43.55 -6.41 -6.66
CA PRO A 540 -44.13 -5.94 -7.92
C PRO A 540 -45.31 -6.77 -8.43
N ILE A 541 -45.42 -8.06 -8.11
CA ILE A 541 -46.55 -8.91 -8.51
C ILE A 541 -47.91 -8.30 -8.12
N PHE A 542 -47.98 -7.62 -6.97
CA PHE A 542 -49.19 -6.95 -6.49
C PHE A 542 -49.54 -5.69 -7.30
N TYR A 543 -48.67 -5.18 -8.16
CA TYR A 543 -48.96 -4.04 -9.05
C TYR A 543 -49.21 -4.47 -10.50
N THR A 544 -49.18 -5.78 -10.78
CA THR A 544 -49.38 -6.34 -12.13
C THR A 544 -50.67 -7.16 -12.23
N ASN A 545 -50.99 -7.62 -13.44
CA ASN A 545 -52.13 -8.51 -13.71
C ASN A 545 -51.98 -9.91 -13.08
N GLN A 546 -50.83 -10.23 -12.48
CA GLN A 546 -50.59 -11.47 -11.73
C GLN A 546 -50.95 -11.36 -10.24
N ARG A 547 -51.50 -10.22 -9.82
CA ARG A 547 -51.98 -9.99 -8.45
C ARG A 547 -52.96 -11.09 -8.03
N PRO A 548 -52.88 -11.59 -6.78
CA PRO A 548 -53.87 -12.49 -6.22
C PRO A 548 -55.30 -11.91 -6.30
N SER A 549 -56.27 -12.75 -6.64
CA SER A 549 -57.67 -12.34 -6.85
C SER A 549 -58.36 -11.74 -5.60
N SER A 550 -57.78 -11.93 -4.42
CA SER A 550 -58.27 -11.39 -3.15
C SER A 550 -57.85 -9.94 -2.89
N ILE A 551 -56.97 -9.35 -3.70
CA ILE A 551 -56.48 -7.98 -3.51
C ILE A 551 -57.10 -7.06 -4.58
N SER A 552 -57.83 -6.05 -4.14
CA SER A 552 -58.54 -5.10 -4.98
C SER A 552 -57.69 -3.88 -5.33
N ASP A 553 -58.13 -3.09 -6.33
CA ASP A 553 -57.51 -1.79 -6.64
C ASP A 553 -57.67 -0.77 -5.51
N SER A 554 -58.68 -0.90 -4.66
CA SER A 554 -58.80 -0.09 -3.44
C SER A 554 -57.70 -0.42 -2.43
N ASP A 555 -57.30 -1.69 -2.30
CA ASP A 555 -56.30 -2.09 -1.30
C ASP A 555 -54.91 -1.51 -1.63
N ILE A 556 -54.54 -1.50 -2.91
CA ILE A 556 -53.24 -0.97 -3.37
C ILE A 556 -53.18 0.57 -3.48
N SER A 557 -54.31 1.26 -3.38
CA SER A 557 -54.40 2.73 -3.56
C SER A 557 -54.60 3.50 -2.25
N THR A 558 -54.55 2.81 -1.11
CA THR A 558 -54.52 3.45 0.21
C THR A 558 -53.09 3.91 0.53
N ASN A 559 -52.95 5.22 0.82
CA ASN A 559 -51.69 5.83 1.25
C ASN A 559 -51.53 5.75 2.76
#